data_AF-A0A1G7YZM4-F1
#
_entry.id   AF-A0A1G7YZM4-F1
#
_cell.length_a   1.000
_cell.length_b   1.000
_cell.length_c   1.000
_cell.angle_alpha   90.00
_cell.angle_beta   90.00
_cell.angle_gamma   90.00
#
_symmetry.space_group_name_H-M   'P 1'
#
loop_
_entity.id
_entity.type
_entity.pdbx_description
1 polymer ?
#
loop_
_entity_poly.entity_id
_entity_poly.type
_entity_poly.pdbx_seq_one_letter_code
_entity_poly.pdbx_strand_id
1 'polypeptide(L)'
;MEQRNIFLDDVRPSPDDHILVTTAEDCMLLLKENLPVYHLSLDHDLGSKHTNGFEVVLFLLKNKTFPKRITIHSANAPAGKKMYNHLIDAKRAGVLPAHVKVFHRPLPIRFP
;
A
#
# COMPACT_ATOMS: atom_id res chain seq x y z
N MET A 1 9.14 15.18 -13.63
CA MET A 1 9.66 14.36 -12.52
C MET A 1 9.05 12.98 -12.66
N GLU A 2 9.87 11.94 -12.77
CA GLU A 2 9.39 10.56 -12.77
C GLU A 2 8.67 10.28 -11.45
N GLN A 3 7.41 9.89 -11.54
CA GLN A 3 6.60 9.46 -10.40
C GLN A 3 6.37 7.96 -10.54
N ARG A 4 6.45 7.23 -9.44
CA ARG A 4 6.33 5.77 -9.44
C ARG A 4 5.05 5.35 -8.77
N ASN A 5 4.42 4.31 -9.31
CA ASN A 5 3.35 3.60 -8.63
C ASN A 5 3.88 2.23 -8.20
N ILE A 6 3.49 1.79 -7.01
CA ILE A 6 3.92 0.52 -6.43
C ILE A 6 2.68 -0.35 -6.24
N PHE A 7 2.76 -1.59 -6.70
CA PHE A 7 1.75 -2.61 -6.54
C PHE A 7 2.32 -3.75 -5.70
N LEU A 8 1.94 -3.80 -4.42
CA LEU A 8 2.38 -4.84 -3.49
C LEU A 8 1.40 -6.02 -3.56
N ASP A 9 1.83 -7.10 -4.20
CA ASP A 9 1.07 -8.32 -4.41
C ASP A 9 1.98 -9.46 -4.86
N ASP A 10 1.79 -10.67 -4.35
CA ASP A 10 2.56 -11.86 -4.72
C ASP A 10 1.79 -12.84 -5.63
N VAL A 11 0.49 -12.60 -5.87
CA VAL A 11 -0.39 -13.48 -6.65
C VAL A 11 -0.85 -12.83 -7.95
N ARG A 12 -1.24 -11.55 -7.91
CA ARG A 12 -1.86 -10.85 -9.03
C ARG A 12 -0.82 -10.08 -9.85
N PRO A 13 -0.98 -10.02 -11.18
CA PRO A 13 -0.18 -9.11 -12.00
C PRO A 13 -0.48 -7.66 -11.64
N SER A 14 0.54 -6.80 -11.74
CA SER A 14 0.36 -5.36 -11.57
C SER A 14 -0.24 -4.72 -12.83
N PRO A 15 -0.91 -3.56 -12.71
CA PRO A 15 -1.17 -2.69 -13.85
C PRO A 15 0.13 -2.23 -14.53
N ASP A 16 0.06 -1.87 -15.82
CA ASP A 16 1.23 -1.48 -16.64
C ASP A 16 2.01 -0.27 -16.09
N ASP A 17 1.32 0.63 -15.38
CA ASP A 17 1.90 1.84 -14.80
C ASP A 17 2.43 1.63 -13.37
N HIS A 18 2.50 0.39 -12.89
CA HIS A 18 2.97 0.03 -11.56
C HIS A 18 4.21 -0.86 -11.60
N ILE A 19 5.09 -0.64 -10.63
CA ILE A 19 6.15 -1.56 -10.28
C ILE A 19 5.53 -2.64 -9.38
N LEU A 20 5.53 -3.89 -9.84
CA LEU A 20 5.14 -5.05 -9.03
C LEU A 20 6.19 -5.34 -7.97
N VAL A 21 5.75 -5.52 -6.73
CA VAL A 21 6.58 -5.89 -5.59
C VAL A 21 5.88 -7.01 -4.84
N THR A 22 6.57 -8.12 -4.58
CA THR A 22 5.92 -9.32 -4.04
C THR A 22 6.17 -9.53 -2.55
N THR A 23 7.00 -8.69 -1.92
CA THR A 23 7.31 -8.78 -0.48
C THR A 23 7.12 -7.43 0.22
N ALA A 24 6.77 -7.47 1.51
CA ALA A 24 6.64 -6.27 2.32
C ALA A 24 7.99 -5.57 2.49
N GLU A 25 9.07 -6.33 2.65
CA GLU A 25 10.44 -5.85 2.81
C GLU A 25 10.90 -5.03 1.61
N ASP A 26 10.72 -5.57 0.39
CA ASP A 26 11.08 -4.87 -0.84
C ASP A 26 10.21 -3.63 -1.02
N CYS A 27 8.93 -3.70 -0.65
CA CYS A 27 8.05 -2.54 -0.69
C CYS A 27 8.54 -1.44 0.26
N MET A 28 8.92 -1.80 1.48
CA MET A 28 9.49 -0.85 2.45
C MET A 28 10.84 -0.32 1.98
N LEU A 29 11.67 -1.12 1.30
CA LEU A 29 12.95 -0.68 0.74
C LEU A 29 12.73 0.37 -0.35
N LEU A 30 11.82 0.13 -1.30
CA LEU A 30 11.47 1.09 -2.34
C LEU A 30 10.87 2.37 -1.77
N LEU A 31 10.06 2.27 -0.70
CA LEU A 31 9.51 3.43 0.00
C LEU A 31 10.58 4.27 0.72
N LYS A 32 11.75 3.71 1.05
CA LYS A 32 12.87 4.46 1.64
C LYS A 32 13.70 5.20 0.61
N GLU A 33 13.59 4.85 -0.67
CA GLU A 33 14.30 5.57 -1.72
C GLU A 33 13.83 7.03 -1.77
N ASN A 34 14.72 7.95 -2.12
CA ASN A 34 14.42 9.38 -2.18
C ASN A 34 13.64 9.77 -3.46
N LEU A 35 12.66 8.94 -3.83
CA LEU A 35 11.89 9.00 -5.06
C LEU A 35 10.40 9.03 -4.73
N PRO A 36 9.64 10.01 -5.25
CA PRO A 36 8.25 10.20 -4.86
C PRO A 36 7.36 9.06 -5.38
N VAL A 37 6.64 8.41 -4.47
CA VAL A 37 5.59 7.45 -4.81
C VAL A 37 4.27 8.19 -4.96
N TYR A 38 3.66 8.09 -6.14
CA TYR A 38 2.35 8.70 -6.39
C TYR A 38 1.23 7.80 -5.85
N HIS A 39 1.20 6.54 -6.29
CA HIS A 39 0.20 5.57 -5.85
C HIS A 39 0.86 4.32 -5.28
N LEU A 40 0.50 3.97 -4.05
CA LEU A 40 0.81 2.69 -3.41
C LEU A 40 -0.47 1.84 -3.32
N SER A 41 -0.46 0.67 -3.95
CA SER A 41 -1.53 -0.33 -3.88
C SER A 41 -1.08 -1.49 -2.99
N LEU A 42 -1.86 -1.82 -1.95
CA LEU A 42 -1.50 -2.81 -0.93
C LEU A 42 -2.44 -4.03 -0.92
N ASP A 43 -1.86 -5.22 -1.15
CA ASP A 43 -2.43 -6.48 -0.69
C ASP A 43 -1.97 -6.76 0.75
N HIS A 44 -2.82 -7.45 1.52
CA HIS A 44 -2.49 -7.84 2.88
C HIS A 44 -1.71 -9.14 2.92
N ASP A 45 -2.23 -10.19 2.29
CA ASP A 45 -1.78 -11.55 2.44
C ASP A 45 -0.68 -11.84 1.42
N LEU A 46 0.56 -11.66 1.87
CA LEU A 46 1.75 -11.98 1.09
C LEU A 46 2.22 -13.39 1.47
N GLY A 47 2.81 -14.13 0.54
CA GLY A 47 3.32 -15.49 0.75
C GLY A 47 4.42 -15.64 1.81
N SER A 48 4.88 -14.53 2.41
CA SER A 48 5.76 -14.51 3.58
C SER A 48 4.99 -14.80 4.88
N LYS A 49 5.53 -15.66 5.73
CA LYS A 49 4.98 -15.92 7.08
C LYS A 49 5.31 -14.83 8.10
N HIS A 50 6.24 -13.93 7.77
CA HIS A 50 6.81 -12.99 8.74
C HIS A 50 6.26 -11.58 8.61
N THR A 51 5.85 -11.18 7.40
CA THR A 51 5.44 -9.81 7.08
C THR A 51 4.30 -9.82 6.07
N ASN A 52 3.49 -8.77 6.12
CA ASN A 52 2.24 -8.64 5.36
C ASN A 52 2.01 -7.16 5.02
N GLY A 53 0.95 -6.86 4.28
CA GLY A 53 0.62 -5.47 3.92
C GLY A 53 0.38 -4.55 5.13
N PHE A 54 -0.03 -5.09 6.28
CA PHE A 54 -0.23 -4.28 7.50
C PHE A 54 1.09 -3.75 8.05
N GLU A 55 2.19 -4.51 7.95
CA GLU A 55 3.53 -4.02 8.33
C GLU A 55 3.97 -2.84 7.47
N VAL A 56 3.62 -2.83 6.17
CA VAL A 56 3.88 -1.68 5.30
C VAL A 56 3.07 -0.46 5.75
N VAL A 57 1.81 -0.63 6.20
CA VAL A 57 1.02 0.47 6.78
C VAL A 57 1.70 1.04 8.03
N LEU A 58 2.14 0.19 8.95
CA LEU A 58 2.87 0.61 10.16
C LEU A 58 4.16 1.34 9.80
N PHE A 59 4.88 0.84 8.79
CA PHE A 59 6.10 1.47 8.28
C PHE A 59 5.86 2.88 7.75
N LEU A 60 4.84 3.09 6.90
CA LEU A 60 4.49 4.41 6.36
C LEU A 60 4.25 5.42 7.48
N LEU A 61 3.44 5.03 8.47
CA LEU A 61 3.07 5.89 9.59
C LEU A 61 4.26 6.22 10.49
N LYS A 62 5.08 5.21 10.80
CA LYS A 62 6.28 5.38 11.65
C LYS A 62 7.32 6.29 11.01
N ASN A 63 7.57 6.15 9.72
CA ASN A 63 8.63 6.88 9.01
C ASN A 63 8.15 8.18 8.37
N LYS A 64 6.84 8.46 8.42
CA LYS A 64 6.20 9.61 7.76
C LYS A 64 6.47 9.67 6.26
N THR A 65 6.66 8.50 5.64
CA THR A 65 6.78 8.35 4.19
C THR A 65 5.39 8.16 3.63
N PHE A 66 4.86 9.16 2.92
CA PHE A 66 3.47 9.13 2.47
C PHE A 66 3.34 9.31 0.96
N PRO A 67 2.86 8.28 0.24
CA PRO A 67 2.40 8.40 -1.12
C PRO A 67 1.27 9.42 -1.27
N LYS A 68 1.04 9.94 -2.47
CA LYS A 68 -0.12 10.81 -2.73
C LYS A 68 -1.45 10.06 -2.62
N ARG A 69 -1.44 8.77 -2.96
CA ARG A 69 -2.60 7.88 -2.93
C ARG A 69 -2.20 6.51 -2.37
N ILE A 70 -3.01 6.00 -1.45
CA ILE A 70 -2.94 4.63 -0.93
C ILE A 70 -4.26 3.92 -1.26
N THR A 71 -4.17 2.77 -1.92
CA THR A 71 -5.33 1.91 -2.21
C THR A 71 -5.11 0.55 -1.56
N ILE A 72 -6.06 0.10 -0.75
CA ILE A 72 -6.06 -1.27 -0.22
C ILE A 72 -6.91 -2.11 -1.18
N HIS A 73 -6.26 -3.08 -1.80
CA HIS A 73 -6.85 -3.94 -2.81
C HIS A 73 -6.95 -5.41 -2.39
N SER A 74 -6.72 -5.70 -1.11
CA SER A 74 -6.71 -7.07 -0.61
C SER A 74 -8.06 -7.77 -0.69
N ALA A 75 -8.02 -9.04 -1.08
CA ALA A 75 -9.18 -9.93 -1.07
C ALA A 75 -9.59 -10.35 0.36
N ASN A 76 -8.67 -10.27 1.33
CA ASN A 76 -8.95 -10.52 2.74
C ASN A 76 -9.68 -9.32 3.35
N ALA A 77 -11.01 -9.33 3.28
CA ALA A 77 -11.84 -8.20 3.69
C ALA A 77 -11.63 -7.76 5.16
N PRO A 78 -11.52 -8.67 6.16
CA PRO A 78 -11.21 -8.26 7.54
C PRO A 78 -9.84 -7.57 7.66
N ALA A 79 -8.80 -8.13 7.05
CA ALA A 79 -7.45 -7.60 7.15
C ALA A 79 -7.27 -6.30 6.35
N GLY A 80 -7.87 -6.22 5.15
CA GLY A 80 -7.97 -5.00 4.37
C GLY A 80 -8.67 -3.88 5.11
N LYS A 81 -9.80 -4.17 5.78
CA LYS A 81 -10.51 -3.20 6.63
C LYS A 81 -9.66 -2.74 7.81
N LYS A 82 -8.88 -3.63 8.42
CA LYS A 82 -7.95 -3.30 9.51
C LYS A 82 -6.88 -2.30 9.03
N MET A 83 -6.24 -2.56 7.89
CA MET A 83 -5.29 -1.61 7.27
C MET A 83 -5.94 -0.25 7.01
N TYR A 84 -7.15 -0.25 6.43
CA TYR A 84 -7.85 0.98 6.08
C TYR A 84 -8.16 1.82 7.32
N ASN A 85 -8.75 1.20 8.34
CA ASN A 85 -9.09 1.89 9.58
C ASN A 85 -7.85 2.50 10.24
N HIS A 86 -6.72 1.79 10.24
CA HIS A 86 -5.48 2.30 10.81
C HIS A 86 -4.97 3.55 10.09
N LEU A 87 -5.04 3.59 8.76
CA LEU A 87 -4.73 4.79 7.98
C LEU A 87 -5.70 5.94 8.24
N ILE A 88 -7.00 5.66 8.37
CA ILE A 88 -8.01 6.68 8.67
C ILE A 88 -7.85 7.26 10.07
N ASP A 89 -7.57 6.42 11.07
CA ASP A 89 -7.34 6.89 12.44
C ASP A 89 -6.06 7.71 12.52
N ALA A 90 -4.99 7.30 11.84
CA ALA A 90 -3.78 8.11 11.70
C ALA A 90 -4.04 9.45 10.99
N LYS A 91 -4.96 9.48 10.01
CA LYS A 91 -5.38 10.72 9.34
C LYS A 91 -6.13 11.65 10.28
N ARG A 92 -7.05 11.11 11.10
CA ARG A 92 -7.78 11.86 12.13
C ARG A 92 -6.85 12.40 13.21
N ALA A 93 -5.83 11.64 13.58
CA ALA A 93 -4.81 12.04 14.55
C ALA A 93 -3.76 13.03 13.98
N GLY A 94 -3.83 13.37 12.69
CA GLY A 94 -2.88 14.29 12.04
C GLY A 94 -1.51 13.67 11.71
N VAL A 95 -1.34 12.36 11.92
CA VAL A 95 -0.10 11.63 11.56
C VAL A 95 -0.02 11.46 10.04
N LEU A 96 -1.12 11.03 9.40
CA LEU A 96 -1.23 10.95 7.95
C LEU A 96 -1.79 12.28 7.40
N PRO A 97 -1.09 12.99 6.49
CA PRO A 97 -1.54 14.28 6.00
C PRO A 97 -2.93 14.23 5.34
N ALA A 98 -3.73 15.26 5.56
CA ALA A 98 -5.10 15.35 5.05
C ALA A 98 -5.20 15.19 3.52
N HIS A 99 -4.18 15.64 2.79
CA HIS A 99 -4.13 15.57 1.33
C HIS A 99 -3.85 14.17 0.77
N VAL A 100 -3.39 13.21 1.59
CA VAL A 100 -3.19 11.82 1.16
C VAL A 100 -4.53 11.15 0.97
N LYS A 101 -4.79 10.62 -0.23
CA LYS A 101 -6.03 9.92 -0.55
C LYS A 101 -5.92 8.46 -0.13
N VAL A 102 -6.86 7.97 0.67
CA VAL A 102 -6.90 6.57 1.12
C VAL A 102 -8.18 5.93 0.61
N PHE A 103 -8.07 4.80 -0.06
CA PHE A 103 -9.20 4.05 -0.61
C PHE A 103 -9.17 2.60 -0.12
N HIS A 104 -10.34 2.06 0.20
CA HIS A 104 -10.55 0.64 0.44
C HIS A 104 -11.45 0.11 -0.67
N ARG A 105 -10.86 -0.54 -1.67
CA ARG A 105 -11.58 -1.07 -2.83
C ARG A 105 -10.90 -2.36 -3.26
N PRO A 106 -11.57 -3.52 -3.23
CA PRO A 106 -11.09 -4.63 -4.05
C PRO A 106 -11.01 -4.11 -5.49
N LEU A 107 -9.86 -4.27 -6.15
CA LEU A 107 -9.73 -3.92 -7.56
C LEU A 107 -10.81 -4.69 -8.33
N PRO A 108 -11.44 -4.11 -9.38
CA PRO A 108 -12.31 -4.90 -10.23
C PRO A 108 -11.51 -6.09 -10.73
N ILE A 109 -11.98 -7.29 -10.39
CA ILE A 109 -11.40 -8.54 -10.85
C ILE A 109 -11.71 -8.62 -12.36
N ARG A 110 -10.87 -7.98 -13.17
CA ARG A 110 -10.82 -8.25 -14.61
C ARG A 110 -9.72 -9.28 -14.79
N PHE A 111 -10.12 -10.55 -14.80
CA PHE A 111 -9.32 -11.58 -15.44
C PHE A 111 -9.49 -11.45 -16.97
N PRO A 112 -8.45 -11.70 -17.77
CA PRO A 112 -8.61 -11.90 -19.21
C PRO A 112 -9.54 -13.09 -19.51
#